data_AF-A0A962JPR8-F1
#
_entry.id   AF-A0A962JPR8-F1
#
_cell.length_a   1.000
_cell.length_b   1.000
_cell.length_c   1.000
_cell.angle_alpha   90.00
_cell.angle_beta   90.00
_cell.angle_gamma   90.00
#
_symmetry.space_group_name_H-M   'P 1'
#
loop_
_entity.id
_entity.type
_entity.pdbx_description
1 polymer ?
#
loop_
_entity_poly.entity_id
_entity_poly.type
_entity_poly.pdbx_seq_one_letter_code
_entity_poly.pdbx_strand_id
1 'polypeptide(L)' 'MVSIEIDNHIYQVPEGSNLLQACLSLGLDLPYFCWHPSLGSVGACRQCAVIQYHDR' A
#
# COMPACT_ATOMS: atom_id res chain seq x y z
N MET A 1 -4.68 2.33 14.52
CA MET A 1 -5.32 1.60 13.41
C MET A 1 -6.06 2.62 12.60
N VAL A 2 -5.90 2.60 11.28
CA VAL A 2 -6.59 3.49 10.35
C VAL A 2 -7.41 2.67 9.38
N SER A 3 -8.56 3.21 9.00
CA SER A 3 -9.45 2.61 8.01
C SER A 3 -9.04 3.09 6.62
N ILE A 4 -8.69 2.18 5.73
CA ILE A 4 -8.46 2.48 4.31
C ILE A 4 -9.45 1.70 3.47
N GLU A 5 -9.75 2.20 2.29
CA GLU A 5 -10.57 1.48 1.33
C GLU A 5 -9.78 1.18 0.06
N ILE A 6 -9.84 -0.08 -0.36
CA ILE A 6 -9.19 -0.58 -1.58
C ILE A 6 -10.24 -1.38 -2.34
N ASP A 7 -10.50 -1.00 -3.59
CA ASP A 7 -11.44 -1.70 -4.49
C ASP A 7 -12.82 -1.99 -3.84
N ASN A 8 -13.41 -0.98 -3.20
CA ASN A 8 -14.69 -1.05 -2.47
C ASN A 8 -14.70 -1.91 -1.19
N HIS A 9 -13.53 -2.34 -0.71
CA HIS A 9 -13.38 -3.10 0.52
C HIS A 9 -12.65 -2.28 1.58
N ILE A 10 -13.21 -2.25 2.79
CA ILE A 10 -12.64 -1.52 3.93
C ILE A 10 -11.69 -2.44 4.70
N TYR A 11 -10.47 -1.95 4.94
CA TYR A 11 -9.44 -2.64 5.71
C TYR A 11 -8.98 -1.81 6.89
N GLN A 12 -8.63 -2.50 7.98
CA GLN A 12 -8.02 -1.90 9.17
C GLN A 12 -6.52 -2.20 9.17
N VAL A 13 -5.70 -1.15 9.10
CA VAL A 13 -4.24 -1.28 9.01
C VAL A 13 -3.55 -0.46 10.12
N PRO A 14 -2.32 -0.82 10.54
CA PRO A 14 -1.59 -0.02 11.51
C PRO A 14 -1.32 1.39 10.97
N GLU A 15 -1.50 2.39 11.83
CA GLU A 15 -1.25 3.79 11.47
C GLU A 15 0.23 4.02 11.17
N GLY A 16 0.52 4.88 10.19
CA GLY A 16 1.89 5.17 9.78
C GLY A 16 2.57 4.08 8.94
N SER A 17 1.87 2.98 8.63
CA SER A 17 2.38 1.95 7.73
C SER A 17 2.56 2.50 6.31
N ASN A 18 3.60 2.02 5.61
CA ASN A 18 3.71 2.24 4.18
C ASN A 18 2.54 1.56 3.45
N LEU A 19 1.93 2.23 2.46
CA LEU A 19 0.75 1.73 1.76
C LEU A 19 1.00 0.38 1.06
N LEU A 20 2.13 0.22 0.37
CA LEU A 20 2.48 -1.06 -0.28
C LEU A 20 2.60 -2.18 0.76
N GLN A 21 3.30 -1.92 1.86
CA GLN A 21 3.43 -2.90 2.95
C GLN A 21 2.06 -3.31 3.51
N ALA A 22 1.15 -2.35 3.69
CA ALA A 22 -0.20 -2.63 4.16
C ALA A 22 -0.94 -3.55 3.17
N CYS A 23 -0.92 -3.25 1.86
CA CYS A 23 -1.53 -4.10 0.85
C CYS A 23 -0.96 -5.52 0.84
N LEU A 24 0.37 -5.67 0.89
CA LEU A 24 1.02 -6.99 0.92
C LEU A 24 0.66 -7.78 2.19
N SER A 25 0.52 -7.12 3.34
CA SER A 25 0.10 -7.76 4.59
C SER A 25 -1.34 -8.28 4.56
N LEU A 26 -2.17 -7.71 3.69
CA LEU A 26 -3.54 -8.14 3.44
C LEU A 26 -3.62 -9.24 2.37
N GLY A 27 -2.48 -9.66 1.80
CA GLY A 27 -2.40 -10.66 0.74
C GLY A 27 -2.73 -10.12 -0.66
N LEU A 28 -2.77 -8.80 -0.84
CA LEU A 28 -2.95 -8.20 -2.16
C LEU A 28 -1.63 -8.27 -2.93
N ASP A 29 -1.68 -8.80 -4.16
CA ASP A 29 -0.51 -8.98 -5.01
C ASP A 29 -0.27 -7.73 -5.87
N LEU A 30 0.68 -6.88 -5.45
CA LEU A 30 1.12 -5.72 -6.22
C LEU A 30 2.55 -5.95 -6.70
N PRO A 31 2.89 -5.58 -7.94
CA PRO A 31 4.26 -5.66 -8.40
C PRO A 31 5.13 -4.61 -7.72
N TYR A 32 6.29 -5.02 -7.22
CA TYR A 32 7.29 -4.13 -6.64
C TYR A 32 8.71 -4.64 -6.90
N PHE A 33 9.64 -3.69 -7.04
CA PHE A 33 11.06 -3.99 -7.16
C PHE A 33 11.91 -3.13 -6.22
N CYS A 34 11.58 -1.84 -6.09
CA CYS A 34 12.34 -0.88 -5.29
C CYS A 34 11.89 -0.79 -3.81
N TRP A 35 11.33 -1.86 -3.26
CA TRP A 35 10.88 -1.94 -1.87
C TRP A 35 11.34 -3.23 -1.21
N HIS A 36 11.77 -3.13 0.05
CA HIS A 36 12.12 -4.27 0.90
C HIS A 36 11.82 -3.93 2.37
N PRO A 37 11.34 -4.87 3.22
CA PRO A 37 11.00 -4.59 4.62
C PRO A 37 12.12 -3.92 5.43
N SER A 38 13.37 -4.33 5.21
CA SER A 38 14.54 -3.76 5.92
C SER A 38 15.09 -2.46 5.31
N LEU A 39 14.65 -2.07 4.10
CA LEU A 39 15.19 -0.91 3.36
C LEU A 39 14.16 0.19 3.10
N GLY A 40 12.86 -0.11 3.23
CA GLY A 40 11.77 0.82 2.93
C GLY A 40 11.50 0.96 1.43
N SER A 41 10.81 2.03 1.06
CA SER A 41 10.42 2.34 -0.33
C SER A 41 11.24 3.48 -0.91
N VAL A 42 11.84 3.28 -2.08
CA VAL A 42 12.56 4.33 -2.83
C VAL A 42 11.68 4.96 -3.92
N GLY A 43 10.62 4.27 -4.36
CA GLY A 43 9.72 4.75 -5.41
C GLY A 43 10.31 4.81 -6.83
N ALA A 44 11.48 4.20 -7.08
CA ALA A 44 12.14 4.25 -8.39
C ALA A 44 11.44 3.42 -9.49
N CYS A 45 10.90 2.24 -9.15
CA CYS A 45 10.36 1.32 -10.16
C CYS A 45 8.94 1.67 -10.64
N ARG A 46 8.19 2.46 -9.87
CA ARG A 46 6.80 2.87 -10.13
C ARG A 46 5.78 1.73 -10.37
N GLN A 47 6.15 0.48 -10.14
CA GLN A 47 5.27 -0.68 -10.40
C GLN A 47 4.06 -0.73 -9.45
N CYS A 48 4.23 -0.33 -8.19
CA CYS A 48 3.17 -0.30 -7.19
C CYS A 48 2.36 1.01 -7.19
N ALA A 49 2.31 1.73 -8.33
CA ALA A 49 1.54 2.96 -8.43
C ALA A 49 0.03 2.65 -8.37
N VAL A 50 -0.72 3.51 -7.68
CA VAL A 50 -2.18 3.39 -7.51
C VAL A 50 -2.83 4.73 -7.76
N ILE A 51 -4.14 4.71 -8.05
CA ILE A 51 -4.96 5.91 -8.14
C ILE A 51 -5.53 6.18 -6.74
N GLN A 52 -5.32 7.39 -6.24
CA GLN A 52 -5.90 7.84 -4.98
C GLN A 52 -7.13 8.69 -5.28
N TYR A 53 -8.26 8.34 -4.67
CA TYR A 53 -9.47 9.14 -4.69
C TYR A 53 -9.53 9.94 -3.39
N HIS A 54 -9.54 11.27 -3.51
CA HIS A 54 -9.65 12.17 -2.36
C HIS A 54 -11.11 12.50 -2.01
N ASP A 55 -12.01 12.34 -2.98
CA ASP A 55 -13.40 12.77 -2.87
C ASP A 55 -14.31 11.56 -3.08
N ARG A 56 -15.02 11.19 -2.01
CA ARG A 56 -16.35 10.63 -2.12
C ARG A 56 -17.37 11.74 -1.94
#